data_AF-A0A836TKI4-F1
#
_entry.id   AF-A0A836TKI4-F1
#
_cell.length_a   1.000
_cell.length_b   1.000
_cell.length_c   1.000
_cell.angle_alpha   90.00
_cell.angle_beta   90.00
_cell.angle_gamma   90.00
#
_symmetry.space_group_name_H-M   'P 1'
#
loop_
_entity.id
_entity.type
_entity.pdbx_description
1 polymer ?
#
loop_
_entity_poly.entity_id
_entity_poly.type
_entity_poly.pdbx_seq_one_letter_code
_entity_poly.pdbx_strand_id
1 'polypeptide(L)'
;MLQPDGRATKARIGVLVPHMELVAESEFAAMAPAGVSIHAARVPLGPFGPHRETRPTDIREMVSAFAKPPDVDRAAAMLAAAPLNVIVFAFTSSSYLLGADADASLKTRLEENTGGIPVVIQCAAAVAALRAVGAQRPALVHPPWWPDVLDEWGVAYFRDQGFDVAGHGTAKLPSHQGEVDAVKLADWIAMHVPTQADSVFLGGSGLRTIGTIQELEAELCRPVITANQAAFWYAIGLAGVAVSSKSYGQLFDMDVP
;
A
#
# COMPACT_ATOMS: atom_id res chain seq x y z
N MET A 1 23.79 25.07 15.31
CA MET A 1 22.52 24.32 15.24
C MET A 1 22.87 22.84 15.28
N LEU A 2 22.10 22.02 16.01
CA LEU A 2 22.28 20.57 15.99
C LEU A 2 21.84 20.02 14.62
N GLN A 3 22.56 19.03 14.11
CA GLN A 3 22.19 18.31 12.89
C GLN A 3 21.00 17.37 13.17
N PRO A 4 20.14 17.07 12.18
CA PRO A 4 19.10 16.05 12.35
C PRO A 4 19.72 14.68 12.63
N ASP A 5 19.25 14.00 13.68
CA ASP A 5 19.69 12.65 14.09
C ASP A 5 18.62 11.57 13.84
N GLY A 6 17.58 11.90 13.06
CA GLY A 6 16.47 10.99 12.77
C GLY A 6 15.40 10.93 13.87
N ARG A 7 15.47 11.78 14.90
CA ARG A 7 14.42 11.85 15.91
C ARG A 7 13.08 12.27 15.28
N ALA A 8 12.08 11.39 15.40
CA ALA A 8 10.70 11.72 15.05
C ALA A 8 10.09 12.69 16.06
N THR A 9 10.07 13.97 15.71
CA THR A 9 9.49 15.08 16.47
C THR A 9 8.03 15.35 16.12
N LYS A 10 7.53 14.84 14.99
CA LYS A 10 6.17 15.05 14.50
C LYS A 10 5.33 13.77 14.57
N ALA A 11 5.79 12.68 13.95
CA ALA A 11 5.06 11.41 13.94
C ALA A 11 5.97 10.18 13.81
N ARG A 12 5.52 9.06 14.36
CA ARG A 12 6.12 7.73 14.17
C ARG A 12 5.08 6.81 13.55
N ILE A 13 5.33 6.36 12.33
CA ILE A 13 4.41 5.48 11.58
C ILE A 13 4.96 4.06 11.66
N GLY A 14 4.16 3.15 12.21
CA GLY A 14 4.41 1.72 12.15
C GLY A 14 3.95 1.13 10.82
N VAL A 15 4.66 0.15 10.28
CA VAL A 15 4.25 -0.55 9.06
C VAL A 15 4.39 -2.06 9.25
N LEU A 16 3.29 -2.79 9.09
CA LEU A 16 3.27 -4.25 9.04
C LEU A 16 3.42 -4.69 7.59
N VAL A 17 4.52 -5.38 7.28
CA VAL A 17 4.89 -5.76 5.91
C VAL A 17 5.21 -7.26 5.83
N PRO A 18 5.04 -7.90 4.66
CA PRO A 18 5.58 -9.22 4.43
C PRO A 18 7.07 -9.28 4.77
N HIS A 19 7.49 -10.33 5.45
CA HIS A 19 8.85 -10.46 5.97
C HIS A 19 9.98 -10.42 4.93
N MET A 20 9.68 -10.64 3.65
CA MET A 20 10.65 -10.57 2.53
C MET A 20 10.63 -9.22 1.78
N GLU A 21 9.63 -8.38 2.06
CA GLU A 21 9.29 -7.19 1.29
C GLU A 21 9.93 -5.96 1.94
N LEU A 22 10.62 -5.12 1.15
CA LEU A 22 11.42 -3.96 1.63
C LEU A 22 11.03 -2.62 1.00
N VAL A 23 10.15 -2.63 0.00
CA VAL A 23 9.71 -1.46 -0.76
C VAL A 23 8.82 -0.58 0.09
N ALA A 24 7.82 -1.10 0.79
CA ALA A 24 6.87 -0.26 1.54
C ALA A 24 7.57 0.63 2.57
N GLU A 25 8.42 0.05 3.43
CA GLU A 25 9.18 0.84 4.43
C GLU A 25 10.12 1.87 3.76
N SER A 26 10.72 1.51 2.62
CA SER A 26 11.62 2.37 1.85
C SER A 26 10.89 3.53 1.19
N GLU A 27 9.73 3.28 0.58
CA GLU A 27 8.91 4.29 -0.07
C GLU A 27 8.25 5.23 0.95
N PHE A 28 7.80 4.70 2.08
CA PHE A 28 7.30 5.52 3.19
C PHE A 28 8.39 6.44 3.72
N ALA A 29 9.62 5.94 3.87
CA ALA A 29 10.75 6.75 4.32
C ALA A 29 11.13 7.84 3.30
N ALA A 30 11.00 7.56 2.00
CA ALA A 30 11.25 8.55 0.94
C ALA A 30 10.19 9.66 0.92
N MET A 31 8.91 9.33 1.21
CA MET A 31 7.83 10.31 1.31
C MET A 31 7.79 11.07 2.65
N ALA A 32 8.46 10.56 3.69
CA ALA A 32 8.41 11.12 5.03
C ALA A 32 9.05 12.52 5.11
N PRO A 33 8.32 13.57 5.55
CA PRO A 33 8.92 14.87 5.78
C PRO A 33 9.79 14.86 7.04
N ALA A 34 10.60 15.92 7.21
CA ALA A 34 11.41 16.10 8.40
C ALA A 34 10.57 16.02 9.70
N GLY A 35 11.02 15.17 10.63
CA GLY A 35 10.35 14.91 11.91
C GLY A 35 9.42 13.69 11.90
N VAL A 36 9.27 13.01 10.77
CA VAL A 36 8.51 11.74 10.66
C VAL A 36 9.48 10.57 10.53
N SER A 37 9.21 9.46 11.22
CA SER A 37 9.99 8.23 11.05
C SER A 37 9.13 6.99 10.86
N ILE A 38 9.67 6.01 10.15
CA ILE A 38 9.00 4.77 9.75
C ILE A 38 9.61 3.60 10.51
N HIS A 39 8.77 2.74 11.08
CA HIS A 39 9.17 1.58 11.87
C HIS A 39 8.45 0.34 11.34
N ALA A 40 9.18 -0.55 10.68
CA ALA A 40 8.59 -1.75 10.10
C ALA A 40 8.64 -2.93 11.08
N ALA A 41 7.56 -3.73 11.11
CA ALA A 41 7.58 -5.07 11.66
C ALA A 41 7.21 -6.08 10.57
N ARG A 42 7.91 -7.22 10.61
CA ARG A 42 7.80 -8.26 9.59
C ARG A 42 6.73 -9.27 9.99
N VAL A 43 5.84 -9.57 9.05
CA VAL A 43 4.82 -10.61 9.19
C VAL A 43 5.16 -11.76 8.21
N PRO A 44 5.28 -13.00 8.69
CA PRO A 44 5.49 -14.15 7.82
C PRO A 44 4.40 -14.33 6.75
N LEU A 45 4.80 -14.72 5.54
CA LEU A 45 3.89 -14.92 4.40
C LEU A 45 4.28 -16.18 3.63
N GLY A 46 3.38 -17.16 3.57
CA GLY A 46 3.55 -18.37 2.75
C GLY A 46 4.79 -19.19 3.09
N PRO A 47 5.27 -20.07 2.20
CA PRO A 47 6.45 -20.92 2.45
C PRO A 47 7.77 -20.15 2.36
N PHE A 48 7.71 -18.83 2.24
CA PHE A 48 8.86 -17.96 2.24
C PHE A 48 9.16 -17.68 3.72
N GLY A 49 10.39 -17.93 4.18
CA GLY A 49 10.82 -17.61 5.55
C GLY A 49 10.77 -18.74 6.59
N PRO A 50 10.88 -18.40 7.89
CA PRO A 50 10.98 -19.38 8.97
C PRO A 50 9.69 -20.19 9.14
N HIS A 51 9.84 -21.46 9.52
CA HIS A 51 8.77 -22.45 9.60
C HIS A 51 8.07 -22.73 8.25
N ARG A 52 8.76 -22.57 7.12
CA ARG A 52 8.21 -22.81 5.76
C ARG A 52 7.46 -24.13 5.59
N GLU A 53 7.86 -25.18 6.31
CA GLU A 53 7.32 -26.53 6.19
C GLU A 53 5.86 -26.64 6.67
N THR A 54 5.41 -25.71 7.51
CA THR A 54 4.04 -25.70 8.05
C THR A 54 3.17 -24.59 7.46
N ARG A 55 3.66 -23.89 6.42
CA ARG A 55 2.97 -22.72 5.85
C ARG A 55 2.21 -23.09 4.56
N PRO A 56 1.05 -22.48 4.30
CA PRO A 56 0.27 -22.76 3.11
C PRO A 56 1.03 -22.41 1.83
N THR A 57 0.94 -23.28 0.83
CA THR A 57 1.47 -23.04 -0.52
C THR A 57 0.37 -22.59 -1.49
N ASP A 58 -0.90 -22.87 -1.18
CA ASP A 58 -2.03 -22.33 -1.92
C ASP A 58 -2.12 -20.81 -1.74
N ILE A 59 -2.35 -20.09 -2.84
CA ILE A 59 -2.32 -18.62 -2.83
C ILE A 59 -3.44 -18.01 -2.00
N ARG A 60 -4.65 -18.61 -1.98
CA ARG A 60 -5.77 -18.11 -1.18
C ARG A 60 -5.47 -18.28 0.30
N GLU A 61 -4.99 -19.47 0.68
CA GLU A 61 -4.64 -19.74 2.07
C GLU A 61 -3.48 -18.87 2.55
N MET A 62 -2.44 -18.72 1.74
CA MET A 62 -1.29 -17.85 2.02
C MET A 62 -1.71 -16.40 2.25
N VAL A 63 -2.49 -15.84 1.32
CA VAL A 63 -2.98 -14.45 1.40
C VAL A 63 -3.90 -14.27 2.60
N SER A 64 -4.81 -15.23 2.85
CA SER A 64 -5.73 -15.18 3.98
C SER A 64 -4.99 -15.27 5.32
N ALA A 65 -3.95 -16.12 5.42
CA ALA A 65 -3.18 -16.31 6.65
C ALA A 65 -2.45 -15.04 7.09
N PHE A 66 -2.01 -14.19 6.14
CA PHE A 66 -1.32 -12.94 6.44
C PHE A 66 -2.16 -11.95 7.25
N ALA A 67 -3.48 -11.95 7.02
CA ALA A 67 -4.44 -11.10 7.72
C ALA A 67 -5.02 -11.77 8.99
N LYS A 68 -4.54 -12.96 9.37
CA LYS A 68 -5.10 -13.78 10.45
C LYS A 68 -4.10 -13.98 11.58
N PRO A 69 -4.59 -14.21 12.82
CA PRO A 69 -3.71 -14.52 13.94
C PRO A 69 -2.99 -15.87 13.71
N PRO A 70 -1.84 -16.10 14.36
CA PRO A 70 -1.25 -15.24 15.39
C PRO A 70 -0.19 -14.25 14.87
N ASP A 71 0.26 -14.40 13.63
CA ASP A 71 1.50 -13.78 13.16
C ASP A 71 1.40 -12.25 13.05
N VAL A 72 0.33 -11.74 12.42
CA VAL A 72 0.12 -10.27 12.30
C VAL A 72 -0.13 -9.63 13.67
N ASP A 73 -0.85 -10.29 14.57
CA ASP A 73 -1.17 -9.79 15.91
C ASP A 73 0.09 -9.68 16.77
N ARG A 74 0.96 -10.70 16.71
CA ARG A 74 2.25 -10.67 17.41
C ARG A 74 3.15 -9.56 16.88
N ALA A 75 3.24 -9.41 15.55
CA ALA A 75 4.03 -8.35 14.94
C ALA A 75 3.49 -6.96 15.32
N ALA A 76 2.16 -6.78 15.29
CA ALA A 76 1.51 -5.54 15.69
C ALA A 76 1.75 -5.20 17.16
N ALA A 77 1.60 -6.18 18.07
CA ALA A 77 1.84 -5.98 19.50
C ALA A 77 3.32 -5.64 19.79
N MET A 78 4.27 -6.31 19.13
CA MET A 78 5.69 -5.99 19.25
C MET A 78 6.00 -4.59 18.73
N LEU A 79 5.42 -4.20 17.60
CA LEU A 79 5.60 -2.89 16.99
C LEU A 79 5.01 -1.77 17.88
N ALA A 80 3.83 -2.01 18.46
CA ALA A 80 3.14 -1.10 19.37
C ALA A 80 3.79 -0.94 20.75
N ALA A 81 4.81 -1.74 21.08
CA ALA A 81 5.66 -1.48 22.25
C ALA A 81 6.44 -0.15 22.10
N ALA A 82 6.61 0.34 20.87
CA ALA A 82 7.10 1.70 20.60
C ALA A 82 5.95 2.72 20.60
N PRO A 83 6.21 4.00 20.96
CA PRO A 83 5.19 5.05 21.00
C PRO A 83 4.85 5.57 19.59
N LEU A 84 4.10 4.77 18.84
CA LEU A 84 3.65 5.05 17.47
C LEU A 84 2.39 5.91 17.44
N ASN A 85 2.23 6.68 16.38
CA ASN A 85 1.03 7.49 16.14
C ASN A 85 -0.03 6.73 15.35
N VAL A 86 0.40 5.93 14.36
CA VAL A 86 -0.45 5.19 13.43
C VAL A 86 0.29 3.92 13.02
N ILE A 87 -0.45 2.82 12.78
CA ILE A 87 0.07 1.58 12.20
C ILE A 87 -0.58 1.38 10.82
N VAL A 88 0.22 1.04 9.83
CA VAL A 88 -0.25 0.69 8.49
C VAL A 88 -0.10 -0.80 8.29
N PHE A 89 -1.20 -1.48 7.92
CA PHE A 89 -1.17 -2.83 7.40
C PHE A 89 -0.96 -2.78 5.88
N ALA A 90 0.30 -2.94 5.45
CA ALA A 90 0.74 -2.73 4.07
C ALA A 90 0.69 -4.02 3.25
N PHE A 91 -0.53 -4.50 2.99
CA PHE A 91 -0.76 -5.66 2.15
C PHE A 91 -2.13 -5.60 1.45
N THR A 92 -2.13 -5.40 0.14
CA THR A 92 -3.37 -5.26 -0.65
C THR A 92 -4.06 -6.59 -0.92
N SER A 93 -3.30 -7.69 -1.08
CA SER A 93 -3.87 -8.97 -1.56
C SER A 93 -4.92 -9.55 -0.61
N SER A 94 -4.78 -9.35 0.71
CA SER A 94 -5.80 -9.83 1.65
C SER A 94 -7.12 -9.08 1.51
N SER A 95 -7.08 -7.77 1.26
CA SER A 95 -8.28 -6.98 1.00
C SER A 95 -8.97 -7.43 -0.28
N TYR A 96 -8.19 -7.68 -1.34
CA TYR A 96 -8.72 -8.20 -2.61
C TYR A 96 -9.41 -9.55 -2.43
N LEU A 97 -8.85 -10.44 -1.62
CA LEU A 97 -9.39 -11.77 -1.38
C LEU A 97 -10.60 -11.76 -0.43
N LEU A 98 -10.53 -10.99 0.65
CA LEU A 98 -11.44 -11.09 1.80
C LEU A 98 -12.52 -9.99 1.84
N GLY A 99 -12.33 -8.91 1.09
CA GLY A 99 -13.29 -7.80 0.98
C GLY A 99 -13.19 -6.76 2.11
N ALA A 100 -13.93 -5.66 1.93
CA ALA A 100 -13.87 -4.51 2.84
C ALA A 100 -14.42 -4.78 4.26
N ASP A 101 -15.38 -5.70 4.41
CA ASP A 101 -15.89 -6.10 5.73
C ASP A 101 -14.81 -6.82 6.56
N ALA A 102 -13.97 -7.62 5.88
CA ALA A 102 -12.83 -8.27 6.51
C ALA A 102 -11.72 -7.26 6.84
N ASP A 103 -11.51 -6.24 5.99
CA ASP A 103 -10.60 -5.13 6.29
C ASP A 103 -11.05 -4.35 7.53
N ALA A 104 -12.34 -4.04 7.65
CA ALA A 104 -12.89 -3.37 8.82
C ALA A 104 -12.70 -4.21 10.10
N SER A 105 -12.98 -5.51 10.01
CA SER A 105 -12.77 -6.45 11.13
C SER A 105 -11.30 -6.57 11.52
N LEU A 106 -10.39 -6.62 10.54
CA LEU A 106 -8.94 -6.64 10.76
C LEU A 106 -8.47 -5.35 11.44
N LYS A 107 -8.92 -4.19 10.94
CA LYS A 107 -8.61 -2.87 11.52
C LYS A 107 -8.99 -2.83 12.99
N THR A 108 -10.25 -3.09 13.33
CA THR A 108 -10.73 -3.07 14.72
C THR A 108 -9.91 -3.99 15.61
N ARG A 109 -9.65 -5.22 15.17
CA ARG A 109 -8.87 -6.20 15.94
C ARG A 109 -7.43 -5.74 16.18
N LEU A 110 -6.77 -5.14 15.19
CA LEU A 110 -5.41 -4.63 15.34
C LEU A 110 -5.37 -3.38 16.23
N GLU A 111 -6.35 -2.49 16.13
CA GLU A 111 -6.49 -1.33 17.04
C GLU A 111 -6.66 -1.80 18.48
N GLU A 112 -7.54 -2.77 18.75
CA GLU A 112 -7.72 -3.37 20.08
C GLU A 112 -6.43 -4.02 20.60
N ASN A 113 -5.76 -4.83 19.77
CA ASN A 113 -4.52 -5.52 20.13
C ASN A 113 -3.33 -4.57 20.39
N THR A 114 -3.37 -3.34 19.87
CA THR A 114 -2.30 -2.35 19.99
C THR A 114 -2.62 -1.23 20.98
N GLY A 115 -3.66 -1.39 21.80
CA GLY A 115 -4.03 -0.40 22.81
C GLY A 115 -4.68 0.85 22.23
N GLY A 116 -5.33 0.73 21.08
CA GLY A 116 -6.08 1.81 20.42
C GLY A 116 -5.27 2.67 19.44
N ILE A 117 -4.05 2.25 19.05
CA ILE A 117 -3.30 2.96 18.02
C ILE A 117 -4.08 2.86 16.70
N PRO A 118 -4.40 3.98 16.01
CA PRO A 118 -5.12 3.96 14.74
C PRO A 118 -4.46 3.04 13.71
N VAL A 119 -5.27 2.24 13.03
CA VAL A 119 -4.79 1.32 11.99
C VAL A 119 -5.32 1.72 10.61
N VAL A 120 -4.40 1.81 9.66
CA VAL A 120 -4.69 2.04 8.24
C VAL A 120 -4.59 0.71 7.48
N ILE A 121 -5.67 0.32 6.82
CA ILE A 121 -5.67 -0.79 5.86
C ILE A 121 -5.35 -0.23 4.48
N GLN A 122 -4.33 -0.78 3.82
CA GLN A 122 -3.79 -0.21 2.58
C GLN A 122 -4.83 -0.06 1.46
N CYS A 123 -5.70 -1.07 1.24
CA CYS A 123 -6.74 -0.96 0.21
C CYS A 123 -7.87 -0.01 0.60
N ALA A 124 -8.23 0.09 1.87
CA ALA A 124 -9.19 1.11 2.34
C ALA A 124 -8.63 2.53 2.11
N ALA A 125 -7.33 2.74 2.37
CA ALA A 125 -6.66 4.00 2.06
C ALA A 125 -6.60 4.28 0.54
N ALA A 126 -6.38 3.26 -0.29
CA ALA A 126 -6.44 3.40 -1.76
C ALA A 126 -7.83 3.83 -2.25
N VAL A 127 -8.89 3.26 -1.70
CA VAL A 127 -10.27 3.67 -1.99
C VAL A 127 -10.52 5.12 -1.59
N ALA A 128 -10.06 5.52 -0.39
CA ALA A 128 -10.17 6.90 0.07
C ALA A 128 -9.39 7.87 -0.84
N ALA A 129 -8.18 7.50 -1.25
CA ALA A 129 -7.33 8.31 -2.12
C ALA A 129 -7.95 8.49 -3.52
N LEU A 130 -8.46 7.42 -4.13
CA LEU A 130 -9.17 7.48 -5.41
C LEU A 130 -10.40 8.39 -5.33
N ARG A 131 -11.19 8.29 -4.26
CA ARG A 131 -12.34 9.18 -4.04
C ARG A 131 -11.92 10.64 -3.84
N ALA A 132 -10.82 10.88 -3.11
CA ALA A 132 -10.30 12.22 -2.86
C ALA A 132 -9.89 12.94 -4.16
N VAL A 133 -9.31 12.22 -5.13
CA VAL A 133 -8.98 12.77 -6.45
C VAL A 133 -10.16 12.73 -7.44
N GLY A 134 -11.37 12.36 -6.98
CA GLY A 134 -12.58 12.34 -7.79
C GLY A 134 -12.64 11.21 -8.83
N ALA A 135 -11.85 10.14 -8.66
CA ALA A 135 -11.85 9.00 -9.57
C ALA A 135 -13.19 8.24 -9.55
N GLN A 136 -13.65 7.83 -10.72
CA GLN A 136 -14.81 6.96 -10.93
C GLN A 136 -14.42 5.70 -11.70
N ARG A 137 -13.45 5.81 -12.62
CA ARG A 137 -13.08 4.78 -13.59
C ARG A 137 -11.57 4.53 -13.61
N PRO A 138 -10.97 4.05 -12.50
CA PRO A 138 -9.54 3.82 -12.45
C PRO A 138 -9.11 2.68 -13.39
N ALA A 139 -7.94 2.83 -14.00
CA ALA A 139 -7.19 1.70 -14.53
C ALA A 139 -6.36 1.07 -13.39
N LEU A 140 -6.41 -0.25 -13.24
CA LEU A 140 -5.63 -0.97 -12.22
C LEU A 140 -4.38 -1.57 -12.83
N VAL A 141 -3.22 -1.28 -12.27
CA VAL A 141 -1.96 -1.91 -12.67
C VAL A 141 -1.39 -2.67 -11.49
N HIS A 142 -1.22 -3.96 -11.65
CA HIS A 142 -0.76 -4.86 -10.60
C HIS A 142 0.67 -5.36 -10.85
N PRO A 143 1.35 -5.85 -9.80
CA PRO A 143 2.73 -6.31 -9.91
C PRO A 143 2.93 -7.40 -10.98
N PRO A 144 4.03 -7.37 -11.73
CA PRO A 144 4.28 -8.27 -12.86
C PRO A 144 4.37 -9.75 -12.45
N TRP A 145 4.76 -10.03 -11.20
CA TRP A 145 4.89 -11.39 -10.65
C TRP A 145 3.58 -11.95 -10.08
N TRP A 146 2.48 -11.19 -10.12
CA TRP A 146 1.19 -11.69 -9.65
C TRP A 146 0.55 -12.64 -10.66
N PRO A 147 -0.02 -13.77 -10.22
CA PRO A 147 -0.87 -14.57 -11.08
C PRO A 147 -2.18 -13.83 -11.37
N ASP A 148 -2.79 -14.14 -12.51
CA ASP A 148 -4.02 -13.48 -13.00
C ASP A 148 -5.16 -13.51 -11.96
N VAL A 149 -5.22 -14.54 -11.13
CA VAL A 149 -6.25 -14.65 -10.07
C VAL A 149 -6.18 -13.51 -9.03
N LEU A 150 -4.98 -12.97 -8.72
CA LEU A 150 -4.85 -11.82 -7.81
C LEU A 150 -5.32 -10.52 -8.47
N ASP A 151 -5.05 -10.38 -9.76
CA ASP A 151 -5.50 -9.24 -10.56
C ASP A 151 -7.04 -9.20 -10.61
N GLU A 152 -7.68 -10.33 -10.90
CA GLU A 152 -9.14 -10.48 -10.90
C GLU A 152 -9.78 -10.19 -9.54
N TRP A 153 -9.17 -10.62 -8.43
CA TRP A 153 -9.66 -10.25 -7.08
C TRP A 153 -9.56 -8.75 -6.83
N GLY A 154 -8.50 -8.09 -7.31
CA GLY A 154 -8.36 -6.64 -7.23
C GLY A 154 -9.47 -5.91 -7.98
N VAL A 155 -9.78 -6.36 -9.20
CA VAL A 155 -10.89 -5.83 -9.99
C VAL A 155 -12.22 -6.00 -9.26
N ALA A 156 -12.47 -7.20 -8.70
CA ALA A 156 -13.69 -7.47 -7.94
C ALA A 156 -13.81 -6.54 -6.71
N TYR A 157 -12.72 -6.37 -5.96
CA TYR A 157 -12.69 -5.47 -4.80
C TYR A 157 -13.02 -4.02 -5.19
N PHE A 158 -12.35 -3.44 -6.19
CA PHE A 158 -12.63 -2.05 -6.56
C PHE A 158 -14.03 -1.85 -7.16
N ARG A 159 -14.57 -2.85 -7.88
CA ARG A 159 -15.97 -2.81 -8.33
C ARG A 159 -16.97 -2.84 -7.17
N ASP A 160 -16.72 -3.67 -6.16
CA ASP A 160 -17.52 -3.72 -4.93
C ASP A 160 -17.47 -2.40 -4.16
N GLN A 161 -16.34 -1.68 -4.24
CA GLN A 161 -16.18 -0.33 -3.69
C GLN A 161 -16.85 0.79 -4.52
N GLY A 162 -17.50 0.45 -5.63
CA GLY A 162 -18.30 1.35 -6.46
C GLY A 162 -17.57 1.98 -7.65
N PHE A 163 -16.36 1.52 -7.99
CA PHE A 163 -15.62 2.02 -9.15
C PHE A 163 -15.95 1.24 -10.43
N ASP A 164 -16.07 1.95 -11.56
CA ASP A 164 -16.18 1.34 -12.90
C ASP A 164 -14.78 1.13 -13.50
N VAL A 165 -14.10 0.07 -13.05
CA VAL A 165 -12.72 -0.25 -13.47
C VAL A 165 -12.58 -0.24 -14.99
N ALA A 166 -11.86 0.76 -15.50
CA ALA A 166 -11.73 1.05 -16.93
C ALA A 166 -10.86 0.04 -17.70
N GLY A 167 -9.92 -0.57 -16.98
CA GLY A 167 -9.02 -1.62 -17.46
C GLY A 167 -8.14 -2.10 -16.31
N HIS A 168 -7.56 -3.29 -16.47
CA HIS A 168 -6.67 -3.87 -15.46
C HIS A 168 -5.61 -4.74 -16.10
N GLY A 169 -4.54 -5.01 -15.35
CA GLY A 169 -3.60 -6.07 -15.69
C GLY A 169 -2.31 -6.02 -14.89
N THR A 170 -1.54 -7.09 -15.02
CA THR A 170 -0.16 -7.16 -14.54
C THR A 170 0.79 -6.70 -15.63
N ALA A 171 1.72 -5.81 -15.29
CA ALA A 171 2.75 -5.39 -16.24
C ALA A 171 3.51 -6.62 -16.76
N LYS A 172 3.63 -6.81 -18.07
CA LYS A 172 4.29 -8.01 -18.62
C LYS A 172 5.81 -7.83 -18.73
N LEU A 173 6.42 -7.38 -17.63
CA LEU A 173 7.85 -7.16 -17.50
C LEU A 173 8.50 -8.39 -16.85
N PRO A 174 9.71 -8.82 -17.28
CA PRO A 174 10.44 -9.89 -16.61
C PRO A 174 10.84 -9.40 -15.22
N SER A 175 10.33 -10.00 -14.14
CA SER A 175 10.83 -9.65 -12.81
C SER A 175 10.54 -10.68 -11.73
N HIS A 176 11.44 -10.70 -10.75
CA HIS A 176 11.13 -11.02 -9.36
C HIS A 176 10.95 -9.72 -8.55
N GLN A 177 10.48 -9.82 -7.30
CA GLN A 177 10.33 -8.65 -6.41
C GLN A 177 11.66 -7.90 -6.28
N GLY A 178 11.64 -6.58 -6.48
CA GLY A 178 12.81 -5.70 -6.37
C GLY A 178 13.57 -5.41 -7.67
N GLU A 179 13.24 -6.06 -8.79
CA GLU A 179 13.95 -5.89 -10.07
C GLU A 179 13.17 -5.16 -11.17
N VAL A 180 11.98 -4.65 -10.85
CA VAL A 180 11.19 -3.90 -11.84
C VAL A 180 11.85 -2.55 -12.06
N ASP A 181 12.37 -2.35 -13.27
CA ASP A 181 12.88 -1.07 -13.73
C ASP A 181 11.73 -0.06 -13.77
N ALA A 182 11.88 1.04 -13.03
CA ALA A 182 10.84 2.05 -12.87
C ALA A 182 10.50 2.76 -14.19
N VAL A 183 11.48 2.97 -15.06
CA VAL A 183 11.27 3.61 -16.37
C VAL A 183 10.48 2.66 -17.27
N LYS A 184 10.90 1.40 -17.36
CA LYS A 184 10.15 0.40 -18.15
C LYS A 184 8.73 0.18 -17.65
N LEU A 185 8.52 0.27 -16.33
CA LEU A 185 7.19 0.20 -15.74
C LEU A 185 6.35 1.42 -16.13
N ALA A 186 6.91 2.63 -16.04
CA ALA A 186 6.22 3.86 -16.43
C ALA A 186 5.84 3.83 -17.92
N ASP A 187 6.78 3.50 -18.81
CA ASP A 187 6.54 3.34 -20.25
C ASP A 187 5.41 2.33 -20.52
N TRP A 188 5.45 1.18 -19.83
CA TRP A 188 4.42 0.16 -19.99
C TRP A 188 3.05 0.68 -19.55
N ILE A 189 2.97 1.36 -18.40
CA ILE A 189 1.73 1.96 -17.91
C ILE A 189 1.19 2.96 -18.92
N ALA A 190 2.02 3.89 -19.40
CA ALA A 190 1.61 4.91 -20.35
C ALA A 190 1.03 4.32 -21.66
N MET A 191 1.60 3.21 -22.14
CA MET A 191 1.12 2.53 -23.34
C MET A 191 -0.18 1.72 -23.14
N HIS A 192 -0.44 1.22 -21.92
CA HIS A 192 -1.51 0.24 -21.69
C HIS A 192 -2.70 0.79 -20.90
N VAL A 193 -2.59 1.98 -20.28
CA VAL A 193 -3.71 2.63 -19.61
C VAL A 193 -4.78 3.01 -20.65
N PRO A 194 -6.03 2.53 -20.50
CA PRO A 194 -7.07 2.84 -21.47
C PRO A 194 -7.44 4.33 -21.52
N THR A 195 -7.83 4.81 -22.70
CA THR A 195 -8.23 6.21 -22.89
C THR A 195 -9.48 6.60 -22.11
N GLN A 196 -10.32 5.66 -21.69
CA GLN A 196 -11.51 5.90 -20.88
C GLN A 196 -11.25 5.93 -19.36
N ALA A 197 -10.04 5.56 -18.91
CA ALA A 197 -9.69 5.66 -17.49
C ALA A 197 -9.61 7.13 -17.06
N ASP A 198 -10.09 7.49 -15.88
CA ASP A 198 -9.95 8.86 -15.35
C ASP A 198 -8.77 9.01 -14.38
N SER A 199 -8.20 7.88 -13.98
CA SER A 199 -7.15 7.76 -12.98
C SER A 199 -6.43 6.42 -13.15
N VAL A 200 -5.27 6.28 -12.52
CA VAL A 200 -4.52 5.02 -12.48
C VAL A 200 -4.25 4.64 -11.03
N PHE A 201 -4.50 3.39 -10.69
CA PHE A 201 -4.09 2.80 -9.41
C PHE A 201 -2.99 1.76 -9.62
N LEU A 202 -1.84 1.98 -8.98
CA LEU A 202 -0.71 1.05 -8.98
C LEU A 202 -0.72 0.23 -7.69
N GLY A 203 -1.13 -1.04 -7.79
CA GLY A 203 -1.37 -1.91 -6.64
C GLY A 203 -0.14 -2.68 -6.17
N GLY A 204 -0.21 -3.17 -4.92
CA GLY A 204 0.80 -4.02 -4.29
C GLY A 204 1.88 -3.23 -3.54
N SER A 205 2.06 -3.53 -2.25
CA SER A 205 3.05 -2.86 -1.40
C SER A 205 4.50 -3.13 -1.81
N GLY A 206 4.76 -4.27 -2.45
CA GLY A 206 6.10 -4.66 -2.93
C GLY A 206 6.50 -4.10 -4.30
N LEU A 207 5.61 -3.38 -5.00
CA LEU A 207 5.91 -2.80 -6.31
C LEU A 207 6.36 -1.35 -6.16
N ARG A 208 7.65 -1.11 -6.42
CA ARG A 208 8.26 0.22 -6.32
C ARG A 208 7.71 1.13 -7.41
N THR A 209 6.95 2.15 -7.02
CA THR A 209 6.15 2.99 -7.93
C THR A 209 6.11 4.46 -7.54
N ILE A 210 6.47 4.86 -6.32
CA ILE A 210 6.28 6.27 -5.93
C ILE A 210 7.14 7.23 -6.77
N GLY A 211 8.26 6.75 -7.30
CA GLY A 211 9.16 7.54 -8.15
C GLY A 211 8.62 7.79 -9.56
N THR A 212 7.61 7.04 -10.01
CA THR A 212 7.04 7.18 -11.36
C THR A 212 5.82 8.08 -11.37
N ILE A 213 5.29 8.48 -10.20
CA ILE A 213 4.01 9.21 -10.09
C ILE A 213 4.04 10.51 -10.90
N GLN A 214 5.01 11.39 -10.63
CA GLN A 214 5.04 12.73 -11.22
C GLN A 214 5.14 12.67 -12.76
N GLU A 215 5.97 11.76 -13.28
CA GLU A 215 6.15 11.58 -14.71
C GLU A 215 4.88 11.01 -15.36
N LEU A 216 4.29 9.99 -14.76
CA LEU A 216 3.04 9.40 -15.26
C LEU A 216 1.86 10.39 -15.20
N GLU A 217 1.75 11.20 -14.15
CA GLU A 217 0.69 12.23 -14.08
C GLU A 217 0.87 13.28 -15.20
N ALA A 218 2.11 13.66 -15.51
CA ALA A 218 2.41 14.60 -16.58
C ALA A 218 2.13 14.01 -17.97
N GLU A 219 2.47 12.75 -18.20
CA GLU A 219 2.26 12.07 -19.47
C GLU A 219 0.78 11.72 -19.71
N LEU A 220 0.11 11.16 -18.71
CA LEU A 220 -1.28 10.71 -18.80
C LEU A 220 -2.29 11.85 -18.61
N CYS A 221 -1.87 12.99 -18.05
CA CYS A 221 -2.74 14.10 -17.66
C CYS A 221 -3.90 13.65 -16.73
N ARG A 222 -3.61 12.70 -15.82
CA ARG A 222 -4.59 12.05 -14.92
C ARG A 222 -3.95 11.74 -13.57
N PRO A 223 -4.72 11.65 -12.46
CA PRO A 223 -4.20 11.20 -11.18
C PRO A 223 -3.61 9.79 -11.23
N VAL A 224 -2.44 9.65 -10.61
CA VAL A 224 -1.77 8.35 -10.43
C VAL A 224 -1.61 8.11 -8.94
N ILE A 225 -2.29 7.06 -8.47
CA ILE A 225 -2.34 6.67 -7.07
C ILE A 225 -1.58 5.36 -6.89
N THR A 226 -0.63 5.29 -5.97
CA THR A 226 0.03 4.02 -5.62
C THR A 226 -0.46 3.48 -4.30
N ALA A 227 -0.39 2.17 -4.11
CA ALA A 227 -0.78 1.52 -2.86
C ALA A 227 0.00 2.08 -1.65
N ASN A 228 1.30 2.33 -1.80
CA ASN A 228 2.13 2.84 -0.71
C ASN A 228 1.91 4.35 -0.48
N GLN A 229 1.76 5.14 -1.55
CA GLN A 229 1.45 6.57 -1.47
C GLN A 229 0.11 6.79 -0.76
N ALA A 230 -0.94 6.08 -1.16
CA ALA A 230 -2.27 6.21 -0.55
C ALA A 230 -2.27 5.86 0.94
N ALA A 231 -1.61 4.76 1.31
CA ALA A 231 -1.52 4.35 2.71
C ALA A 231 -0.70 5.33 3.54
N PHE A 232 0.40 5.86 3.01
CA PHE A 232 1.19 6.89 3.70
C PHE A 232 0.42 8.21 3.83
N TRP A 233 -0.24 8.69 2.77
CA TRP A 233 -1.09 9.88 2.77
C TRP A 233 -2.18 9.79 3.85
N TYR A 234 -2.87 8.65 3.93
CA TYR A 234 -3.90 8.45 4.95
C TYR A 234 -3.30 8.41 6.36
N ALA A 235 -2.20 7.67 6.56
CA ALA A 235 -1.55 7.54 7.85
C ALA A 235 -0.98 8.86 8.38
N ILE A 236 -0.35 9.66 7.51
CA ILE A 236 0.26 10.94 7.90
C ILE A 236 -0.81 12.00 8.21
N GLY A 237 -1.95 11.96 7.51
CA GLY A 237 -3.11 12.79 7.84
C GLY A 237 -3.73 12.43 9.18
N LEU A 238 -3.91 11.13 9.49
CA LEU A 238 -4.34 10.68 10.83
C LEU A 238 -3.38 11.10 11.94
N ALA A 239 -2.08 11.17 11.65
CA ALA A 239 -1.08 11.68 12.58
C ALA A 239 -1.09 13.21 12.75
N GLY A 240 -1.95 13.93 12.00
CA GLY A 240 -2.06 15.39 12.05
C GLY A 240 -0.85 16.13 11.46
N VAL A 241 -0.09 15.48 10.57
CA VAL A 241 1.11 16.06 9.97
C VAL A 241 0.82 16.44 8.53
N ALA A 242 0.92 17.73 8.22
CA ALA A 242 0.83 18.21 6.84
C ALA A 242 2.05 17.76 6.02
N VAL A 243 1.77 17.20 4.85
CA VAL A 243 2.76 16.88 3.83
C VAL A 243 2.40 17.65 2.57
N SER A 244 3.36 18.40 2.03
CA SER A 244 3.27 18.93 0.68
C SER A 244 4.45 18.35 -0.08
N SER A 245 4.20 17.36 -0.93
CA SER A 245 5.21 16.83 -1.83
C SER A 245 4.72 16.89 -3.26
N LYS A 246 5.16 17.91 -3.99
CA LYS A 246 4.91 18.00 -5.44
C LYS A 246 5.53 16.86 -6.24
N SER A 247 6.54 16.19 -5.67
CA SER A 247 7.27 15.10 -6.34
C SER A 247 6.61 13.74 -6.21
N TYR A 248 5.63 13.58 -5.32
CA TYR A 248 4.90 12.32 -5.14
C TYR A 248 3.42 12.47 -5.49
N GLY A 249 3.13 13.28 -6.51
CA GLY A 249 1.82 13.45 -7.13
C GLY A 249 0.83 14.31 -6.35
N GLN A 250 -0.27 14.63 -7.03
CA GLN A 250 -1.29 15.57 -6.53
C GLN A 250 -2.10 15.08 -5.32
N LEU A 251 -2.02 13.78 -4.97
CA LEU A 251 -2.77 13.23 -3.83
C LEU A 251 -2.46 13.97 -2.51
N PHE A 252 -1.22 14.42 -2.32
CA PHE A 252 -0.82 15.15 -1.10
C PHE A 252 -1.41 16.56 -1.01
N ASP A 253 -2.05 17.06 -2.07
CA ASP A 253 -2.82 18.30 -2.04
C ASP A 253 -4.28 18.08 -1.60
N MET A 254 -4.69 16.81 -1.37
CA MET A 254 -6.03 16.44 -0.94
C MET A 254 -6.11 16.19 0.57
N ASP A 255 -7.25 16.55 1.16
CA ASP A 255 -7.54 16.27 2.57
C ASP A 255 -7.90 14.80 2.81
N VAL A 256 -7.37 14.23 3.89
CA VAL A 256 -7.79 12.91 4.37
C VAL A 256 -9.22 13.02 4.92
N PRO A 257 -10.16 12.16 4.48
CA PRO A 257 -11.56 12.20 4.89
C PRO A 257 -11.78 11.78 6.35
#